data_AF-A0A4V3ASW2-F1
#
_entry.id   AF-A0A4V3ASW2-F1
#
_cell.length_a   1.000
_cell.length_b   1.000
_cell.length_c   1.000
_cell.angle_alpha   90.00
_cell.angle_beta   90.00
_cell.angle_gamma   90.00
#
_symmetry.space_group_name_H-M   'P 1'
#
loop_
_entity.id
_entity.type
_entity.pdbx_description
1 polymer ?
#
loop_
_entity_poly.entity_id
_entity_poly.type
_entity_poly.pdbx_seq_one_letter_code
_entity_poly.pdbx_strand_id
1 'polypeptide(L)' 'SRKGYWRISKSEILHQAITKEKLTKWGLKDISQLYELRYLKD' A
#
# COMPACT_ATOMS: atom_id res chain seq x y z
N SER A 1 7.15 -21.36 2.87
CA SER A 1 7.35 -20.92 4.27
C SER A 1 7.12 -19.40 4.37
N ARG A 2 6.82 -18.83 5.55
CA ARG A 2 6.56 -17.38 5.73
C ARG A 2 7.65 -16.47 5.13
N LYS A 3 8.91 -16.92 5.17
CA LYS A 3 10.06 -16.24 4.55
C LYS A 3 9.96 -16.13 3.03
N GLY A 4 9.35 -17.12 2.36
CA GLY A 4 9.14 -17.12 0.91
C GLY A 4 8.13 -16.05 0.47
N TYR A 5 6.97 -15.98 1.15
CA TYR A 5 5.96 -14.96 0.86
C TYR A 5 6.50 -13.54 1.06
N TRP A 6 7.31 -13.31 2.11
CA TRP A 6 7.95 -12.02 2.35
C TRP A 6 8.97 -11.62 1.28
N ARG A 7 9.63 -12.59 0.64
CA ARG A 7 10.51 -12.30 -0.50
C ARG A 7 9.70 -11.94 -1.74
N ILE A 8 8.62 -12.68 -1.99
CA ILE A 8 7.71 -12.44 -3.13
C ILE A 8 7.01 -11.09 -2.99
N SER A 9 6.70 -10.63 -1.77
CA SER A 9 6.03 -9.35 -1.55
C SER A 9 6.82 -8.14 -2.03
N LYS A 10 8.12 -8.28 -2.31
CA LYS A 10 8.99 -7.24 -2.89
C LYS A 10 9.17 -7.37 -4.40
N SER A 11 8.47 -8.31 -5.04
CA SER A 11 8.60 -8.54 -6.48
C SER A 11 7.98 -7.40 -7.28
N GLU A 12 8.71 -6.92 -8.28
CA GLU A 12 8.25 -5.89 -9.21
C GLU A 12 6.95 -6.28 -9.92
N ILE A 13 6.84 -7.55 -10.33
CA ILE A 13 5.64 -8.09 -10.99
C ILE A 13 4.42 -7.93 -10.07
N LEU A 14 4.58 -8.16 -8.77
CA LEU A 14 3.50 -8.03 -7.80
C LEU A 14 3.09 -6.56 -7.63
N HIS A 15 4.05 -5.64 -7.60
CA HIS A 15 3.79 -4.21 -7.47
C HIS A 15 3.13 -3.61 -8.73
N GLN A 16 3.44 -4.13 -9.92
CA GLN A 16 2.75 -3.76 -11.16
C GLN A 16 1.32 -4.32 -11.21
N ALA A 17 1.12 -5.56 -10.75
CA ALA A 17 -0.20 -6.18 -10.73
C ALA A 17 -1.13 -5.51 -9.70
N ILE A 18 -0.61 -5.18 -8.52
CA ILE A 18 -1.34 -4.64 -7.37
C ILE A 18 -0.81 -3.24 -7.06
N THR A 19 -1.28 -2.27 -7.84
CA THR A 19 -0.91 -0.86 -7.65
C THR A 19 -1.57 -0.28 -6.41
N LYS A 20 -0.99 0.79 -5.85
CA LYS A 20 -1.58 1.53 -4.72
C LYS A 20 -3.01 1.99 -5.03
N GLU A 21 -3.25 2.42 -6.26
CA GLU A 21 -4.58 2.85 -6.74
C GLU A 21 -5.62 1.73 -6.66
N LYS A 22 -5.25 0.50 -7.05
CA LYS A 22 -6.14 -0.68 -6.90
C LYS A 22 -6.43 -0.96 -5.44
N LEU A 23 -5.42 -0.89 -4.57
CA LEU A 23 -5.59 -1.06 -3.14
C LEU A 23 -6.54 0.00 -2.57
N THR A 24 -6.38 1.27 -2.95
CA THR A 24 -7.28 2.35 -2.57
C THR A 24 -8.70 2.13 -3.06
N LYS A 25 -8.87 1.67 -4.32
CA LYS A 25 -10.17 1.31 -4.87
C LYS A 25 -10.83 0.14 -4.13
N TRP A 26 -10.04 -0.78 -3.58
CA TRP A 26 -10.52 -1.87 -2.73
C TRP A 26 -10.80 -1.44 -1.28
N GLY A 27 -10.57 -0.18 -0.93
CA GLY A 27 -10.90 0.39 0.37
C GLY A 27 -9.73 0.46 1.37
N LEU A 28 -8.51 0.13 0.95
CA LEU A 28 -7.32 0.42 1.76
C LEU A 28 -7.08 1.93 1.81
N LYS A 29 -6.97 2.47 3.01
CA LYS A 29 -6.70 3.90 3.21
C LYS A 29 -5.21 4.16 3.19
N ASP A 30 -4.82 5.24 2.52
CA ASP A 30 -3.45 5.74 2.58
C ASP A 30 -3.23 6.41 3.95
N ILE A 31 -2.32 5.83 4.75
CA ILE A 31 -2.01 6.30 6.09
C ILE A 31 -1.38 7.70 6.06
N SER A 32 -0.57 8.01 5.05
CA SER A 32 0.04 9.33 4.90
C SER A 32 -1.01 10.40 4.66
N GLN A 33 -2.01 10.11 3.81
CA GLN A 33 -3.14 11.03 3.61
C GLN A 33 -3.94 11.24 4.89
N LEU A 34 -4.18 10.17 5.66
CA LEU A 34 -4.88 10.29 6.95
C LEU A 34 -4.10 11.12 7.97
N TYR A 35 -2.77 10.97 7.97
CA TYR A 35 -1.89 11.76 8.82
C TYR A 35 -1.92 13.24 8.44
N GLU A 36 -1.77 13.55 7.14
CA GLU A 36 -1.82 14.91 6.61
C GLU A 36 -3.14 15.61 6.94
N LEU A 37 -4.28 14.93 6.71
CA LEU A 37 -5.60 15.48 7.03
C LEU A 37 -5.78 15.84 8.50
N ARG A 38 -5.10 15.12 9.40
CA ARG A 38 -5.30 15.27 10.84
C ARG A 38 -4.35 16.27 11.48
N TYR A 39 -3.14 16.37 10.97
CA TYR A 39 -2.05 17.09 11.64
C TYR A 39 -1.37 18.16 10.79
N LEU A 40 -1.58 18.16 9.46
CA LEU A 40 -0.90 19.08 8.54
C LEU A 40 -1.87 19.99 7.78
N LYS A 41 -3.19 19.79 7.93
CA LYS A 41 -4.19 20.75 7.50
C LYS A 41 -4.58 21.64 8.67
N ASP A 42 -3.90 22.79 8.75
CA ASP A 42 -4.36 23.98 9.47
C ASP A 42 -5.21 24.87 8.53
#